data_AF-A0A699UGW0-F1
#
_entry.id   AF-A0A699UGW0-F1
#
_cell.length_a   1.000
_cell.length_b   1.000
_cell.length_c   1.000
_cell.angle_alpha   90.00
_cell.angle_beta   90.00
_cell.angle_gamma   90.00
#
_symmetry.space_group_name_H-M   'P 1'
#
loop_
_entity.id
_entity.type
_entity.pdbx_description
1 polymer ?
#
loop_
_entity_poly.entity_id
_entity_poly.type
_entity_poly.pdbx_seq_one_letter_code
_entity_poly.pdbx_strand_id
1 'polypeptide(L)'
;TIQTLEDMLRACVIDFGNGWERHLPLIEFSYNNSYHASIKAAPFEALYGRKCRSPVCWADVRDAQLTGPELIHDTTDKIVQIKKRI
;
A
#
# COMPACT_ATOMS: atom_id res chain seq x y z
N THR A 1 5.84 11.88 -4.42
CA THR A 1 5.61 12.83 -5.54
C THR A 1 4.48 12.31 -6.41
N ILE A 2 3.90 13.14 -7.28
CA ILE A 2 2.86 12.73 -8.25
C ILE A 2 3.38 11.57 -9.13
N GLN A 3 4.68 11.60 -9.47
CA GLN A 3 5.33 10.55 -10.25
C GLN A 3 5.14 9.13 -9.69
N THR A 4 5.25 8.95 -8.37
CA THR A 4 5.08 7.63 -7.75
C THR A 4 3.66 7.08 -7.96
N LEU A 5 2.65 7.95 -7.88
CA LEU A 5 1.26 7.54 -8.12
C LEU A 5 1.05 7.18 -9.59
N GLU A 6 1.58 7.99 -10.51
CA GLU A 6 1.53 7.70 -11.94
C GLU A 6 2.20 6.36 -12.29
N ASP A 7 3.35 6.07 -11.68
CA ASP A 7 4.08 4.82 -11.92
C ASP A 7 3.32 3.62 -11.35
N MET A 8 2.72 3.74 -10.16
CA MET A 8 1.84 2.72 -9.59
C MET A 8 0.61 2.46 -10.47
N LEU A 9 -0.02 3.51 -11.00
CA LEU A 9 -1.15 3.40 -11.90
C LEU A 9 -0.74 2.76 -13.24
N ARG A 10 0.41 3.15 -13.80
CA ARG A 10 0.94 2.57 -15.04
C ARG A 10 1.21 1.07 -14.88
N ALA A 11 1.86 0.68 -13.79
CA ALA A 11 2.10 -0.73 -13.47
C ALA A 11 0.77 -1.50 -13.34
N CYS A 12 -0.21 -0.94 -12.64
CA CYS A 12 -1.53 -1.57 -12.50
C CYS A 12 -2.24 -1.79 -13.83
N VAL A 13 -2.22 -0.81 -14.72
CA VAL A 13 -2.86 -0.94 -16.04
C VAL A 13 -2.18 -2.04 -16.87
N ILE A 14 -0.84 -2.15 -16.78
CA ILE A 14 -0.07 -3.17 -17.49
C ILE A 14 -0.34 -4.56 -16.93
N ASP A 15 -0.31 -4.72 -15.60
CA ASP A 15 -0.37 -6.03 -14.94
C ASP A 15 -1.79 -6.61 -14.90
N PHE A 16 -2.82 -5.77 -14.72
CA PHE A 16 -4.20 -6.22 -14.50
C PHE A 16 -5.09 -6.06 -15.74
N GLY A 17 -4.63 -5.40 -16.81
CA GLY A 17 -5.35 -5.28 -18.08
C GLY A 17 -6.80 -4.80 -17.87
N ASN A 18 -7.78 -5.45 -18.50
CA ASN A 18 -9.23 -5.10 -18.45
C ASN A 18 -9.92 -5.26 -17.07
N GLY A 19 -9.18 -5.37 -15.96
CA GLY A 19 -9.72 -5.36 -14.59
C GLY A 19 -8.99 -4.40 -13.65
N TRP A 20 -8.11 -3.55 -14.18
CA TRP A 20 -7.27 -2.64 -13.40
C TRP A 20 -8.08 -1.71 -12.48
N GLU A 21 -9.30 -1.34 -12.89
CA GLU A 21 -10.19 -0.49 -12.10
C GLU A 21 -10.57 -1.11 -10.76
N ARG A 22 -10.59 -2.44 -10.65
CA ARG A 22 -10.87 -3.16 -9.39
C ARG A 22 -9.71 -3.04 -8.39
N HIS A 23 -8.52 -2.69 -8.88
CA HIS A 23 -7.30 -2.55 -8.08
C HIS A 23 -7.00 -1.10 -7.70
N LEU A 24 -7.73 -0.12 -8.26
CA LEU A 24 -7.60 1.29 -7.91
C LEU A 24 -7.69 1.56 -6.39
N PRO A 25 -8.65 0.98 -5.64
CA PRO A 25 -8.71 1.20 -4.20
C PRO A 25 -7.45 0.74 -3.46
N LEU A 26 -6.79 -0.32 -3.95
CA LEU A 26 -5.55 -0.84 -3.34
C LEU A 26 -4.36 0.07 -3.63
N ILE A 27 -4.30 0.69 -4.80
CA ILE A 27 -3.25 1.64 -5.17
C ILE A 27 -3.39 2.92 -4.38
N GLU A 28 -4.60 3.48 -4.33
CA GLU A 28 -4.90 4.66 -3.52
C GLU A 28 -4.56 4.40 -2.05
N PHE A 29 -4.97 3.24 -1.53
CA PHE A 29 -4.64 2.82 -0.18
C PHE A 29 -3.12 2.76 0.02
N SER A 30 -2.38 2.13 -0.89
CA SER A 30 -0.93 2.00 -0.81
C SER A 30 -0.23 3.37 -0.85
N TYR A 31 -0.66 4.26 -1.74
CA TYR A 31 -0.11 5.60 -1.90
C TYR A 31 -0.34 6.47 -0.66
N ASN A 32 -1.58 6.48 -0.14
CA ASN A 32 -1.97 7.29 1.02
C ASN A 32 -1.32 6.84 2.33
N ASN A 33 -0.92 5.57 2.41
CA ASN A 33 -0.32 4.99 3.61
C ASN A 33 1.20 4.81 3.53
N SER A 34 1.80 5.02 2.37
CA SER A 34 3.26 4.98 2.23
C SER A 34 3.90 6.26 2.77
N TYR A 35 5.12 6.15 3.28
CA TYR A 35 5.89 7.31 3.74
C TYR A 35 6.31 8.20 2.56
N HIS A 36 6.03 9.50 2.66
CA HIS A 36 6.44 10.48 1.65
C HIS A 36 7.51 11.40 2.23
N ALA A 37 8.73 11.32 1.68
CA ALA A 37 9.88 12.08 2.17
C ALA A 37 9.68 13.62 2.17
N SER A 38 8.89 14.14 1.22
CA SER A 38 8.60 15.58 1.12
C SER A 38 7.78 16.13 2.28
N ILE A 39 6.87 15.32 2.84
CA ILE A 39 6.02 15.69 3.98
C ILE A 39 6.47 15.02 5.28
N LYS A 40 7.51 14.16 5.22
CA LYS A 40 8.06 13.38 6.34
C LYS A 40 7.02 12.54 7.10
N ALA A 41 5.97 12.12 6.43
CA ALA A 41 4.88 11.31 6.96
C ALA A 41 4.16 10.59 5.81
N ALA A 42 3.24 9.67 6.11
CA ALA A 42 2.27 9.24 5.13
C ALA A 42 1.16 10.30 4.96
N PRO A 43 0.61 10.51 3.74
CA PRO A 43 -0.50 11.44 3.53
C PRO A 43 -1.68 11.21 4.48
N PHE A 44 -2.01 9.94 4.77
CA PHE A 44 -3.04 9.57 5.75
C PHE A 44 -2.71 10.06 7.16
N GLU A 45 -1.47 9.88 7.60
CA GLU A 45 -1.02 10.34 8.92
C GLU A 45 -1.07 11.86 9.01
N ALA A 46 -0.64 12.57 7.97
CA ALA A 46 -0.66 14.02 7.92
C ALA A 46 -2.10 14.57 7.98
N LEU A 47 -3.06 13.89 7.36
CA LEU A 47 -4.46 14.31 7.33
C LEU A 47 -5.21 14.00 8.64
N TYR A 48 -5.02 12.81 9.20
CA TYR A 48 -5.80 12.34 10.34
C TYR A 48 -5.05 12.37 11.68
N GLY A 49 -3.77 12.73 11.68
CA GLY A 49 -2.92 12.76 12.88
C GLY A 49 -2.67 11.37 13.49
N ARG A 50 -2.95 10.29 12.76
CA ARG A 50 -2.79 8.92 13.25
C ARG A 50 -2.39 7.95 12.14
N LYS A 51 -1.72 6.87 12.52
CA LYS A 51 -1.42 5.74 11.63
C LYS A 51 -2.70 5.03 11.19
N CYS A 52 -2.72 4.57 9.93
CA CYS A 52 -3.79 3.71 9.44
C CYS A 52 -3.78 2.37 10.18
N ARG A 53 -4.96 1.91 10.59
CA ARG A 53 -5.17 0.66 11.31
C ARG A 53 -5.72 -0.41 10.36
N SER A 54 -5.04 -0.62 9.26
CA SER A 54 -5.37 -1.70 8.32
C SER A 54 -4.41 -2.87 8.53
N PRO A 55 -4.88 -4.13 8.44
CA PRO A 55 -4.03 -5.33 8.51
C PRO A 55 -2.90 -5.29 7.47
N VAL A 56 -3.14 -4.61 6.34
CA VAL A 56 -2.22 -4.48 5.20
C VAL A 56 -1.15 -3.40 5.44
N CYS A 57 -1.35 -2.51 6.43
CA CYS A 57 -0.54 -1.31 6.63
C CYS A 57 0.65 -1.50 7.59
N TRP A 58 0.95 -2.72 8.02
CA TRP A 58 2.00 -3.01 9.01
C TRP A 58 3.39 -3.17 8.37
N ALA A 59 3.79 -2.23 7.52
CA ALA A 59 5.13 -2.23 6.97
C ALA A 59 6.21 -1.74 7.95
N ASP A 60 5.84 -1.13 9.09
CA ASP A 60 6.79 -0.78 10.15
C ASP A 60 6.28 -1.13 11.56
N VAL A 61 6.88 -2.19 12.12
CA VAL A 61 7.24 -2.35 13.54
C VAL A 61 6.11 -2.68 14.55
N ARG A 62 6.14 -3.95 15.01
CA ARG A 62 6.02 -4.36 16.43
C ARG A 62 4.65 -4.30 17.12
N ASP A 63 3.55 -4.67 16.48
CA ASP A 63 2.29 -5.00 17.18
C ASP A 63 1.39 -5.92 16.34
N ALA A 64 1.98 -7.03 15.87
CA ALA A 64 1.36 -8.05 15.01
C ALA A 64 0.34 -8.95 15.75
N GLN A 65 -0.55 -8.40 16.57
CA GLN A 65 -1.50 -9.21 17.36
C GLN A 65 -2.99 -9.04 17.03
N LEU A 66 -3.38 -8.17 16.09
CA LEU A 66 -4.79 -7.77 15.97
C LEU A 66 -5.53 -8.19 14.69
N THR A 67 -4.93 -8.93 13.75
CA THR A 67 -5.71 -9.45 12.60
C THR A 67 -5.27 -10.86 12.21
N GLY A 68 -6.22 -11.70 11.83
CA GLY A 68 -6.03 -13.12 11.59
C GLY A 68 -4.90 -13.47 10.62
N PRO A 69 -4.17 -14.57 10.86
CA PRO A 69 -2.93 -14.90 10.15
C PRO A 69 -3.09 -15.18 8.65
N GLU A 70 -4.23 -15.70 8.18
CA GLU A 70 -4.41 -16.06 6.77
C GLU A 70 -4.44 -14.86 5.82
N LEU A 71 -5.22 -13.81 6.15
CA LEU A 71 -5.34 -12.64 5.28
C LEU A 71 -4.03 -11.82 5.24
N ILE A 72 -3.32 -11.78 6.37
CA ILE A 72 -2.01 -11.15 6.46
C ILE A 72 -1.00 -11.92 5.61
N HIS A 73 -1.01 -13.25 5.65
CA HIS A 73 -0.07 -14.07 4.87
C HIS A 73 -0.28 -13.88 3.36
N ASP A 74 -1.51 -14.02 2.89
CA ASP A 74 -1.86 -13.84 1.47
C ASP A 74 -1.48 -12.45 0.94
N THR A 75 -1.69 -11.42 1.75
CA THR A 75 -1.37 -10.05 1.35
C THR A 75 0.12 -9.76 1.45
N THR A 76 0.81 -10.31 2.46
CA THR A 76 2.27 -10.18 2.63
C THR A 76 3.00 -10.87 1.49
N ASP A 77 2.57 -12.06 1.07
CA ASP A 77 3.18 -12.80 -0.03
C ASP A 77 3.05 -12.05 -1.35
N LYS A 78 1.88 -11.47 -1.62
CA LYS A 78 1.68 -10.62 -2.82
C LYS A 78 2.54 -9.37 -2.77
N ILE A 79 2.66 -8.72 -1.61
CA ILE A 79 3.52 -7.54 -1.43
C ILE A 79 5.00 -7.87 -1.61
N VAL A 80 5.47 -9.01 -1.08
CA VAL A 80 6.86 -9.48 -1.25
C VAL A 80 7.17 -9.80 -2.70
N GLN A 81 6.23 -10.42 -3.43
CA GLN A 81 6.39 -10.67 -4.87
C GLN A 81 6.49 -9.38 -5.67
N ILE A 82 5.70 -8.36 -5.34
CA ILE A 82 5.76 -7.05 -5.99
C ILE A 82 7.09 -6.35 -5.66
N LYS A 83 7.51 -6.34 -4.39
CA LYS A 83 8.79 -5.73 -3.97
C LYS A 83 10.03 -6.37 -4.58
N LYS A 84 10.02 -7.67 -4.91
CA LYS A 84 11.13 -8.37 -5.57
C LYS A 84 11.29 -8.03 -7.06
N ARG A 85 10.28 -7.39 -7.65
CA ARG A 85 10.24 -7.06 -9.09
C ARG A 85 10.55 -5.59 -9.37
N ILE A 86 10.78 -4.81 -8.31
CA ILE A 86 11.30 -3.44 -8.33
C ILE A 86 12.78 -3.51 -7.95
#